data_AF-A0A914BYK4-F1
#
_entry.id   AF-A0A914BYK4-F1
#
_cell.length_a   1.000
_cell.length_b   1.000
_cell.length_c   1.000
_cell.angle_alpha   90.00
_cell.angle_beta   90.00
_cell.angle_gamma   90.00
#
_symmetry.space_group_name_H-M   'P 1'
#
loop_
_entity.id
_entity.type
_entity.pdbx_description
1 polymer ?
#
loop_
_entity_poly.entity_id
_entity_poly.type
_entity_poly.pdbx_seq_one_letter_code
_entity_poly.pdbx_strand_id
1 'polypeptide(L)'
;MPIVQPHPVTQAPIVVGMQTQLDYTQHPLMSGRLFHPNDFEVEELHYSEPTTSGVCLFAIGTGCEEIENIKEQTWINEYVVDAELGKEKHENNIIGKVTGEAVYDHVTEHKMQKLLSRIQAQFKRASFELMNVDPQSQEAFEIARKGAPRPKVLDNPVVYNMELIRFMPPYFSLRLNVTSENDPFLRGFIRELALGLGTTSCTRRLRRHRLGPFGTEHALLEKQFHLPIILKNILMCNQVIKKSCTDGPIVKPRNQEDMEMNALISQYGLDKIEDEEEDCLRIPWGREYTTVNKTS
;
A
#
# COMPACT_ATOMS: atom_id res chain seq x y z
N MET A 1 27.19 8.47 -33.63
CA MET A 1 27.29 7.01 -33.31
C MET A 1 28.13 6.31 -34.37
N PRO A 2 28.82 5.19 -34.07
CA PRO A 2 29.55 4.41 -35.08
C PRO A 2 28.58 3.70 -36.02
N ILE A 3 28.80 3.82 -37.33
CA ILE A 3 28.04 3.09 -38.35
C ILE A 3 28.67 1.71 -38.48
N VAL A 4 27.92 0.68 -38.06
CA VAL A 4 28.37 -0.70 -38.08
C VAL A 4 27.77 -1.42 -39.30
N GLN A 5 28.61 -2.03 -40.11
CA GLN A 5 28.17 -2.90 -41.21
C GLN A 5 28.86 -4.27 -41.10
N PRO A 6 28.19 -5.36 -41.52
CA PRO A 6 28.79 -6.68 -41.52
C PRO A 6 29.93 -6.75 -42.54
N HIS A 7 31.06 -7.35 -42.14
CA HIS A 7 32.17 -7.61 -43.04
C HIS A 7 31.70 -8.52 -44.19
N PRO A 8 31.98 -8.20 -45.47
CA PRO A 8 31.43 -8.92 -46.62
C PRO A 8 31.74 -10.42 -46.65
N VAL A 9 32.88 -10.82 -46.08
CA VAL A 9 33.33 -12.23 -45.99
C VAL A 9 33.02 -12.89 -44.63
N THR A 10 33.38 -12.24 -43.52
CA THR A 10 33.31 -12.85 -42.19
C THR A 10 32.02 -12.55 -41.43
N GLN A 11 31.16 -11.66 -41.97
CA GLN A 11 29.97 -11.09 -41.33
C GLN A 11 30.19 -10.44 -39.95
N ALA A 12 31.45 -10.35 -39.50
CA ALA A 12 31.78 -9.69 -38.25
C ALA A 12 31.41 -8.19 -38.34
N PRO A 13 30.83 -7.60 -37.28
CA PRO A 13 30.48 -6.19 -37.27
C PRO A 13 31.75 -5.33 -37.34
N ILE A 14 31.88 -4.51 -38.39
CA ILE A 14 32.96 -3.53 -38.53
C ILE A 14 32.38 -2.13 -38.44
N VAL A 15 33.07 -1.23 -37.73
CA VAL A 15 32.77 0.20 -37.76
C VAL A 15 33.33 0.79 -39.05
N VAL A 16 32.44 1.16 -39.97
CA VAL A 16 32.82 1.67 -41.32
C VAL A 16 32.91 3.20 -41.33
N GLY A 17 32.38 3.87 -40.31
CA GLY A 17 32.49 5.31 -40.15
C GLY A 17 31.83 5.80 -38.88
N MET A 18 31.97 7.11 -38.63
CA MET A 18 31.26 7.80 -37.56
C MET A 18 30.15 8.65 -38.18
N GLN A 19 28.93 8.49 -37.68
CA GLN A 19 27.78 9.28 -38.10
C GLN A 19 27.96 10.70 -37.56
N THR A 20 28.08 11.68 -38.46
CA THR A 20 28.29 13.10 -38.18
C THR A 20 26.99 13.87 -37.91
N GLN A 21 25.85 13.38 -38.40
CA GLN A 21 24.53 13.92 -38.08
C GLN A 21 23.94 13.23 -36.85
N LEU A 22 23.24 14.00 -36.02
CA LEU A 22 22.36 13.47 -34.98
C LEU A 22 21.23 12.67 -35.64
N ASP A 23 21.02 11.46 -35.16
CA ASP A 23 19.93 10.59 -35.60
C ASP A 23 18.62 11.05 -34.94
N TYR A 24 17.64 11.51 -35.71
CA TYR A 24 16.35 11.96 -35.16
C TYR A 24 15.24 10.91 -35.24
N THR A 25 15.56 9.66 -35.62
CA THR A 25 14.55 8.60 -35.85
C THR A 25 13.70 8.26 -34.62
N GLN A 26 14.25 8.43 -33.41
CA GLN A 26 13.55 8.25 -32.13
C GLN A 26 13.16 9.57 -31.46
N HIS A 27 13.31 10.70 -32.15
CA HIS A 27 13.00 12.00 -31.57
C HIS A 27 11.47 12.17 -31.41
N PRO A 28 10.96 12.65 -30.26
CA PRO A 28 9.51 12.72 -30.00
C PRO A 28 8.70 13.55 -31.01
N LEU A 29 9.33 14.51 -31.69
CA LEU A 29 8.70 15.31 -32.75
C LEU A 29 8.59 14.58 -34.10
N MET A 30 9.37 13.52 -34.30
CA MET A 30 9.38 12.70 -35.53
C MET A 30 8.53 11.45 -35.33
N SER A 31 8.80 10.70 -34.26
CA SER A 31 8.18 9.40 -33.97
C SER A 31 6.91 9.51 -33.13
N GLY A 32 6.61 10.71 -32.61
CA GLY A 32 5.60 10.89 -31.56
C GLY A 32 6.14 10.53 -30.19
N ARG A 33 5.28 10.61 -29.16
CA ARG A 33 5.64 10.15 -27.81
C ARG A 33 5.79 8.63 -27.85
N LEU A 34 6.87 8.11 -27.28
CA LEU A 34 7.15 6.67 -27.22
C LEU A 34 6.08 5.91 -26.43
N PHE A 35 5.46 6.57 -25.45
CA PHE A 35 4.42 6.00 -24.61
C PHE A 35 3.24 6.96 -24.52
N HIS A 36 2.04 6.40 -24.59
CA HIS A 36 0.79 7.04 -24.22
C HIS A 36 0.41 6.67 -22.78
N PRO A 37 -0.29 7.54 -22.04
CA PRO A 37 -0.82 7.19 -20.72
C PRO A 37 -1.70 5.93 -20.73
N ASN A 38 -2.39 5.68 -21.85
CA ASN A 38 -3.24 4.50 -22.04
C ASN A 38 -2.45 3.20 -22.21
N ASP A 39 -1.13 3.26 -22.42
CA ASP A 39 -0.28 2.07 -22.52
C ASP A 39 -0.02 1.46 -21.13
N PHE A 40 -0.27 2.22 -20.06
CA PHE A 40 -0.10 1.79 -18.69
C PHE A 40 -1.45 1.74 -17.99
N GLU A 41 -2.02 0.55 -17.92
CA GLU A 41 -3.16 0.30 -17.04
C GLU A 41 -2.65 0.19 -15.60
N VAL A 42 -3.23 0.97 -14.70
CA VAL A 42 -2.89 0.96 -13.28
C VAL A 42 -4.17 0.98 -12.46
N GLU A 43 -4.34 -0.01 -11.58
CA GLU A 43 -5.48 -0.10 -10.68
C GLU A 43 -5.03 -0.24 -9.22
N GLU A 44 -5.67 0.48 -8.31
CA GLU A 44 -5.42 0.37 -6.87
C GLU A 44 -6.22 -0.80 -6.28
N LEU A 45 -5.58 -1.62 -5.42
CA LEU A 45 -6.26 -2.74 -4.78
C LEU A 45 -7.40 -2.27 -3.84
N HIS A 46 -7.12 -1.26 -3.01
CA HIS A 46 -8.10 -0.68 -2.09
C HIS A 46 -7.98 0.83 -2.14
N TYR A 47 -9.06 1.50 -2.55
CA TYR A 47 -9.12 2.95 -2.57
C TYR A 47 -8.77 3.53 -1.19
N SER A 48 -7.85 4.49 -1.18
CA SER A 48 -7.46 5.24 0.03
C SER A 48 -7.76 6.73 -0.19
N GLU A 49 -8.41 7.39 0.78
CA GLU A 49 -8.67 8.83 0.68
C GLU A 49 -7.34 9.61 0.70
N PRO A 50 -7.26 10.81 0.09
CA PRO A 50 -6.05 11.65 0.11
C PRO A 50 -5.56 12.02 1.52
N THR A 51 -6.42 11.90 2.54
CA THR A 51 -6.09 12.14 3.94
C THR A 51 -5.46 10.93 4.63
N THR A 52 -5.49 9.77 3.97
CA THR A 52 -4.91 8.52 4.44
C THR A 52 -3.53 8.35 3.84
N SER A 53 -2.61 7.87 4.67
CA SER A 53 -1.21 7.64 4.27
C SER A 53 -0.83 6.20 4.48
N GLY A 54 0.25 5.72 3.86
CA GLY A 54 0.81 4.42 4.16
C GLY A 54 1.00 3.53 2.94
N VAL A 55 0.90 2.22 3.15
CA VAL A 55 1.14 1.21 2.11
C VAL A 55 -0.07 1.14 1.18
N CYS A 56 0.17 1.36 -0.11
CA CYS A 56 -0.81 1.18 -1.19
C CYS A 56 -0.27 0.11 -2.15
N LEU A 57 -1.15 -0.76 -2.64
CA LEU A 57 -0.82 -1.76 -3.64
C LEU A 57 -1.50 -1.39 -4.96
N PHE A 58 -0.69 -1.33 -6.01
CA PHE A 58 -1.15 -1.05 -7.37
C PHE A 58 -0.86 -2.26 -8.26
N ALA A 59 -1.86 -2.65 -9.02
CA ALA A 59 -1.71 -3.54 -10.16
C ALA A 59 -1.30 -2.73 -11.38
N ILE A 60 -0.42 -3.27 -12.22
CA ILE A 60 0.06 -2.63 -13.45
C ILE A 60 -0.08 -3.61 -14.61
N GLY A 61 -0.65 -3.17 -15.73
CA GLY A 61 -0.83 -3.95 -16.95
C GLY A 61 -1.59 -5.24 -16.70
N THR A 62 -1.01 -6.39 -17.06
CA THR A 62 -1.64 -7.71 -16.87
C THR A 62 -1.96 -8.03 -15.42
N GLY A 63 -1.31 -7.38 -14.45
CA GLY A 63 -1.63 -7.55 -13.03
C GLY A 63 -3.04 -7.07 -12.67
N CYS A 64 -3.65 -6.19 -13.48
CA CYS A 64 -5.00 -5.70 -13.26
C CYS A 64 -6.04 -6.83 -13.41
N GLU A 65 -5.76 -7.84 -14.24
CA GLU A 65 -6.63 -9.02 -14.39
C GLU A 65 -6.66 -9.89 -13.11
N GLU A 66 -5.61 -9.85 -12.29
CA GLU A 66 -5.51 -10.64 -11.06
C GLU A 66 -6.02 -9.89 -9.82
N ILE A 67 -6.35 -8.60 -9.93
CA ILE A 67 -6.62 -7.74 -8.78
C ILE A 67 -7.87 -8.19 -8.00
N GLU A 68 -8.92 -8.66 -8.69
CA GLU A 68 -10.14 -9.18 -8.07
C GLU A 68 -9.86 -10.42 -7.22
N ASN A 69 -9.08 -11.36 -7.76
CA ASN A 69 -8.64 -12.56 -7.03
C ASN A 69 -7.85 -12.22 -5.76
N ILE A 70 -7.08 -11.11 -5.79
CA ILE A 70 -6.35 -10.62 -4.63
C ILE A 70 -7.32 -9.98 -3.61
N LYS A 71 -8.30 -9.18 -4.05
CA LYS A 71 -9.32 -8.58 -3.16
C LYS A 71 -10.13 -9.66 -2.43
N GLU A 72 -10.46 -10.76 -3.11
CA GLU A 72 -11.17 -11.91 -2.52
C GLU A 72 -10.43 -12.57 -1.35
N GLN A 73 -9.10 -12.42 -1.25
CA GLN A 73 -8.32 -13.02 -0.17
C GLN A 73 -8.54 -12.38 1.21
N THR A 74 -9.25 -11.24 1.25
CA THR A 74 -9.64 -10.52 2.49
C THR A 74 -8.50 -10.42 3.49
N TRP A 75 -7.37 -9.88 3.04
CA TRP A 75 -6.20 -9.76 3.88
C TRP A 75 -6.42 -8.82 5.06
N ILE A 76 -5.80 -9.14 6.20
CA ILE A 76 -5.78 -8.25 7.35
C ILE A 76 -4.83 -7.09 7.10
N ASN A 77 -5.39 -5.90 7.21
CA ASN A 77 -4.67 -4.65 7.11
C ASN A 77 -4.43 -4.09 8.51
N GLU A 78 -3.28 -3.45 8.69
CA GLU A 78 -2.89 -2.83 9.96
C GLU A 78 -2.90 -1.32 9.82
N TYR A 79 -3.70 -0.66 10.65
CA TYR A 79 -3.81 0.79 10.69
C TYR A 79 -3.31 1.34 12.00
N VAL A 80 -2.67 2.50 11.92
CA VAL A 80 -2.40 3.37 13.07
C VAL A 80 -3.25 4.61 12.90
N VAL A 81 -4.13 4.84 13.86
CA VAL A 81 -5.07 5.96 13.86
C VAL A 81 -4.77 6.87 15.02
N ASP A 82 -4.47 8.13 14.72
CA ASP A 82 -4.31 9.17 15.73
C ASP A 82 -5.59 10.01 15.81
N ALA A 83 -6.09 10.21 17.01
CA ALA A 83 -7.34 10.88 17.27
C ALA A 83 -7.24 11.88 18.43
N GLU A 84 -8.21 12.80 18.46
CA GLU A 84 -8.33 13.85 19.48
C GLU A 84 -9.71 13.74 20.13
N LEU A 85 -9.73 13.57 21.45
CA LEU A 85 -10.92 13.55 22.30
C LEU A 85 -11.51 14.95 22.48
N GLY A 86 -12.81 15.00 22.74
CA GLY A 86 -13.55 16.22 23.05
C GLY A 86 -13.86 17.12 21.85
N LYS A 87 -13.56 16.67 20.63
CA LYS A 87 -13.87 17.41 19.39
C LYS A 87 -14.57 16.50 18.39
N GLU A 88 -15.60 17.03 17.76
CA GLU A 88 -16.31 16.39 16.66
C GLU A 88 -16.21 17.25 15.40
N LYS A 89 -16.04 16.61 14.25
CA LYS A 89 -15.99 17.27 12.94
C LYS A 89 -17.15 16.79 12.08
N HIS A 90 -17.55 17.60 11.11
CA HIS A 90 -18.54 17.21 10.12
C HIS A 90 -18.16 15.88 9.44
N GLU A 91 -19.07 14.90 9.45
CA GLU A 91 -18.88 13.54 8.89
C GLU A 91 -17.61 12.81 9.38
N ASN A 92 -17.04 13.22 10.51
CA ASN A 92 -15.76 12.70 10.99
C ASN A 92 -14.62 12.82 9.97
N ASN A 93 -14.68 13.80 9.07
CA ASN A 93 -13.62 14.06 8.10
C ASN A 93 -12.36 14.54 8.79
N ILE A 94 -11.20 14.04 8.37
CA ILE A 94 -9.89 14.46 8.93
C ILE A 94 -9.69 15.94 8.66
N ILE A 95 -9.95 16.37 7.42
CA ILE A 95 -9.97 17.77 7.02
C ILE A 95 -11.44 18.21 7.01
N GLY A 96 -11.86 18.91 8.07
CA GLY A 96 -13.25 19.30 8.24
C GLY A 96 -13.42 20.32 9.36
N LYS A 97 -14.53 21.07 9.30
CA LYS A 97 -14.90 22.04 10.34
C LYS A 97 -15.32 21.30 11.61
N VAL A 98 -14.92 21.85 12.76
CA VAL A 98 -15.38 21.38 14.07
C VAL A 98 -16.85 21.74 14.24
N THR A 99 -17.68 20.74 14.50
CA THR A 99 -19.14 20.85 14.65
C THR A 99 -19.59 20.80 16.11
N GLY A 100 -18.81 20.17 16.98
CA GLY A 100 -19.14 20.03 18.39
C GLY A 100 -17.91 19.82 19.26
N GLU A 101 -18.05 20.16 20.54
CA GLU A 101 -17.03 19.94 21.57
C GLU A 101 -17.68 19.26 22.78
N ALA A 102 -16.92 18.40 23.45
CA ALA A 102 -17.36 17.67 24.64
C ALA A 102 -16.24 17.62 25.68
N VAL A 103 -16.62 17.51 26.95
CA VAL A 103 -15.67 17.32 28.05
C VAL A 103 -15.03 15.93 27.93
N TYR A 104 -13.73 15.83 28.22
CA TYR A 104 -12.98 14.57 28.16
C TYR A 104 -12.17 14.27 29.43
N ASP A 105 -12.23 15.13 30.45
CA ASP A 105 -11.45 14.99 31.70
C ASP A 105 -11.74 13.69 32.46
N HIS A 106 -12.94 13.13 32.28
CA HIS A 106 -13.34 11.87 32.89
C HIS A 106 -12.75 10.64 32.19
N VAL A 107 -12.11 10.80 31.03
CA VAL A 107 -11.55 9.72 30.23
C VAL A 107 -10.14 9.41 30.69
N THR A 108 -9.96 8.24 31.31
CA THR A 108 -8.65 7.74 31.74
C THR A 108 -8.19 6.61 30.83
N GLU A 109 -6.88 6.36 30.81
CA GLU A 109 -6.28 5.27 30.04
C GLU A 109 -6.92 3.92 30.39
N HIS A 110 -7.16 3.68 31.69
CA HIS A 110 -7.80 2.47 32.17
C HIS A 110 -9.23 2.28 31.61
N LYS A 111 -10.03 3.36 31.53
CA LYS A 111 -11.37 3.31 30.93
C LYS A 111 -11.31 2.99 29.45
N MET A 112 -10.36 3.61 28.73
CA MET A 112 -10.12 3.34 27.30
C MET A 112 -9.76 1.87 27.07
N GLN A 113 -8.74 1.35 27.78
CA GLN A 113 -8.32 -0.05 27.65
C GLN A 113 -9.45 -1.04 27.97
N LYS A 114 -10.24 -0.78 29.03
CA LYS A 114 -11.39 -1.60 29.39
C LYS A 114 -12.46 -1.60 28.29
N LEU A 115 -12.71 -0.45 27.67
CA LEU A 115 -13.65 -0.35 26.55
C LEU A 115 -13.16 -1.12 25.33
N LEU A 116 -11.90 -0.93 24.94
CA LEU A 116 -11.28 -1.63 23.80
C LEU A 116 -11.37 -3.15 23.98
N SER A 117 -11.05 -3.65 25.18
CA SER A 117 -11.14 -5.08 25.51
C SER A 117 -12.57 -5.63 25.32
N ARG A 118 -13.59 -4.87 25.76
CA ARG A 118 -14.99 -5.25 25.61
C ARG A 118 -15.42 -5.30 24.14
N ILE A 119 -15.03 -4.29 23.37
CA ILE A 119 -15.38 -4.19 21.95
C ILE A 119 -14.65 -5.26 21.13
N GLN A 120 -13.39 -5.56 21.46
CA GLN A 120 -12.65 -6.64 20.82
C GLN A 120 -13.34 -7.99 21.03
N ALA A 121 -13.87 -8.24 22.23
CA ALA A 121 -14.65 -9.44 22.50
C ALA A 121 -15.98 -9.48 21.72
N GLN A 122 -16.59 -8.32 21.43
CA GLN A 122 -17.79 -8.23 20.58
C GLN A 122 -17.48 -8.54 19.12
N PHE A 123 -16.44 -7.92 18.54
CA PHE A 123 -16.04 -8.21 17.16
C PHE A 123 -15.57 -9.65 16.98
N LYS A 124 -14.90 -10.23 17.98
CA LYS A 124 -14.54 -11.65 17.95
C LYS A 124 -15.79 -12.52 17.82
N ARG A 125 -16.87 -12.24 18.55
CA ARG A 125 -18.14 -12.98 18.40
C ARG A 125 -18.79 -12.74 17.02
N ALA A 126 -18.88 -11.48 16.60
CA ALA A 126 -19.44 -11.11 15.30
C ALA A 126 -18.69 -11.78 14.12
N SER A 127 -17.38 -11.97 14.24
CA SER A 127 -16.58 -12.67 13.22
C SER A 127 -16.98 -14.14 13.01
N PHE A 128 -17.42 -14.84 14.06
CA PHE A 128 -17.93 -16.22 13.95
C PHE A 128 -19.33 -16.24 13.33
N GLU A 129 -20.18 -15.28 13.72
CA GLU A 129 -21.52 -15.11 13.16
C GLU A 129 -21.46 -14.83 11.65
N LEU A 130 -20.56 -13.95 11.21
CA LEU A 130 -20.35 -13.61 9.80
C LEU A 130 -19.85 -14.79 8.95
N MET A 131 -19.28 -15.81 9.60
CA MET A 131 -18.87 -17.06 8.96
C MET A 131 -19.96 -18.11 8.91
N ASN A 132 -21.17 -17.82 9.42
CA ASN A 132 -22.26 -18.76 9.62
C ASN A 132 -21.85 -19.99 10.44
N VAL A 133 -20.86 -19.83 11.34
CA VAL A 133 -20.41 -20.90 12.24
C VAL A 133 -20.97 -20.61 13.63
N ASP A 134 -21.66 -21.58 14.22
CA ASP A 134 -22.11 -21.47 15.61
C ASP A 134 -20.87 -21.39 16.53
N PRO A 135 -20.70 -20.32 17.34
CA PRO A 135 -19.56 -20.19 18.25
C PRO A 135 -19.46 -21.32 19.29
N GLN A 136 -20.54 -22.08 19.54
CA GLN A 136 -20.53 -23.24 20.44
C GLN A 136 -20.17 -24.56 19.75
N SER A 137 -20.01 -24.55 18.42
CA SER A 137 -19.69 -25.76 17.65
C SER A 137 -18.22 -26.17 17.78
N GLN A 138 -17.96 -27.46 17.53
CA GLN A 138 -16.59 -27.97 17.41
C GLN A 138 -15.84 -27.32 16.24
N GLU A 139 -16.52 -26.96 15.16
CA GLU A 139 -15.94 -26.26 14.02
C GLU A 139 -15.40 -24.88 14.42
N ALA A 140 -16.17 -24.09 15.17
CA ALA A 140 -15.71 -22.81 15.71
C ALA A 140 -14.46 -22.98 16.59
N PHE A 141 -14.43 -24.03 17.42
CA PHE A 141 -13.26 -24.32 18.26
C PHE A 141 -12.02 -24.65 17.43
N GLU A 142 -12.16 -25.47 16.39
CA GLU A 142 -11.04 -25.81 15.50
C GLU A 142 -10.51 -24.61 14.73
N ILE A 143 -11.41 -23.74 14.26
CA ILE A 143 -11.06 -22.48 13.59
C ILE A 143 -10.32 -21.57 14.59
N ALA A 144 -10.89 -21.34 15.77
CA ALA A 144 -10.30 -20.50 16.82
C ALA A 144 -8.92 -21.00 17.28
N ARG A 145 -8.70 -22.32 17.31
CA ARG A 145 -7.40 -22.93 17.63
C ARG A 145 -6.35 -22.64 16.58
N LYS A 146 -6.75 -22.58 15.30
CA LYS A 146 -5.83 -22.34 14.17
C LYS A 146 -5.56 -20.84 13.95
N GLY A 147 -6.50 -19.96 14.33
CA GLY A 147 -6.34 -18.51 14.24
C GLY A 147 -7.68 -17.76 14.21
N ALA A 148 -7.65 -16.50 13.79
CA ALA A 148 -8.88 -15.74 13.60
C ALA A 148 -9.53 -16.10 12.24
N PRO A 149 -10.87 -16.31 12.19
CA PRO A 149 -11.58 -16.61 10.95
C PRO A 149 -11.58 -15.39 10.02
N ARG A 150 -11.23 -15.54 8.74
CA ARG A 150 -11.41 -14.48 7.73
C ARG A 150 -12.88 -14.41 7.30
N PRO A 151 -13.47 -13.22 7.10
CA PRO A 151 -14.85 -13.11 6.71
C PRO A 151 -15.02 -13.50 5.24
N LYS A 152 -16.10 -14.22 4.91
CA LYS A 152 -16.43 -14.53 3.50
C LYS A 152 -17.13 -13.37 2.78
N VAL A 153 -17.71 -12.43 3.53
CA VAL A 153 -18.46 -11.29 2.98
C VAL A 153 -17.56 -10.07 2.93
N LEU A 154 -17.33 -9.54 1.73
CA LEU A 154 -16.42 -8.43 1.48
C LEU A 154 -16.89 -7.09 2.08
N ASP A 155 -18.19 -6.92 2.34
CA ASP A 155 -18.77 -5.62 2.71
C ASP A 155 -18.84 -5.35 4.22
N ASN A 156 -18.49 -6.34 5.05
CA ASN A 156 -18.61 -6.23 6.50
C ASN A 156 -17.22 -6.11 7.14
N PRO A 157 -16.79 -4.90 7.56
CA PRO A 157 -15.49 -4.74 8.19
C PRO A 157 -15.44 -5.46 9.54
N VAL A 158 -14.36 -6.22 9.75
CA VAL A 158 -14.13 -6.97 11.00
C VAL A 158 -12.84 -6.52 11.64
N VAL A 159 -12.92 -6.06 12.89
CA VAL A 159 -11.76 -5.66 13.69
C VAL A 159 -11.29 -6.84 14.54
N TYR A 160 -10.12 -7.38 14.22
CA TYR A 160 -9.53 -8.54 14.92
C TYR A 160 -8.75 -8.17 16.17
N ASN A 161 -8.01 -7.07 16.09
CA ASN A 161 -7.16 -6.62 17.18
C ASN A 161 -7.19 -5.10 17.31
N MET A 162 -7.14 -4.63 18.55
CA MET A 162 -7.07 -3.23 18.90
C MET A 162 -6.07 -3.05 20.03
N GLU A 163 -5.11 -2.16 19.84
CA GLU A 163 -4.08 -1.88 20.83
C GLU A 163 -3.95 -0.37 21.02
N LEU A 164 -3.91 0.07 22.28
CA LEU A 164 -3.64 1.46 22.62
C LEU A 164 -2.14 1.70 22.62
N ILE A 165 -1.64 2.39 21.59
CA ILE A 165 -0.20 2.68 21.45
C ILE A 165 0.19 3.84 22.37
N ARG A 166 -0.62 4.89 22.39
CA ARG A 166 -0.32 6.12 23.12
C ARG A 166 -1.61 6.74 23.66
N PHE A 167 -1.55 7.21 24.90
CA PHE A 167 -2.64 7.94 25.53
C PHE A 167 -2.09 9.19 26.22
N MET A 168 -2.30 10.35 25.61
CA MET A 168 -1.91 11.66 26.13
C MET A 168 -3.05 12.66 25.87
N PRO A 169 -4.10 12.65 26.72
CA PRO A 169 -5.29 13.46 26.52
C PRO A 169 -4.97 14.92 26.16
N PRO A 170 -5.67 15.52 25.18
CA PRO A 170 -6.80 14.95 24.43
C PRO A 170 -6.39 13.95 23.33
N TYR A 171 -5.10 13.71 23.10
CA TYR A 171 -4.60 12.87 22.00
C TYR A 171 -4.45 11.41 22.38
N PHE A 172 -4.81 10.50 21.47
CA PHE A 172 -4.53 9.08 21.62
C PHE A 172 -4.28 8.43 20.26
N SER A 173 -3.58 7.30 20.28
CA SER A 173 -3.22 6.54 19.09
C SER A 173 -3.61 5.07 19.26
N LEU A 174 -4.34 4.52 18.29
CA LEU A 174 -4.77 3.13 18.25
C LEU A 174 -4.12 2.39 17.09
N ARG A 175 -3.66 1.16 17.34
CA ARG A 175 -3.34 0.18 16.32
C ARG A 175 -4.57 -0.70 16.10
N LEU A 176 -5.01 -0.84 14.86
CA LEU A 176 -6.17 -1.64 14.47
C LEU A 176 -5.76 -2.68 13.43
N ASN A 177 -6.14 -3.94 13.65
CA ASN A 177 -6.04 -4.99 12.64
C ASN A 177 -7.45 -5.25 12.10
N VAL A 178 -7.70 -4.89 10.85
CA VAL A 178 -9.05 -4.87 10.24
C VAL A 178 -9.00 -5.53 8.87
N THR A 179 -10.11 -6.15 8.47
CA THR A 179 -10.36 -6.61 7.08
C THR A 179 -11.57 -5.90 6.51
N SER A 180 -11.67 -5.83 5.18
CA SER A 180 -12.85 -5.32 4.47
C SER A 180 -13.23 -3.90 4.90
N GLU A 181 -12.22 -3.07 5.16
CA GLU A 181 -12.36 -1.75 5.72
C GLU A 181 -12.38 -0.63 4.68
N ASN A 182 -13.02 0.48 5.05
CA ASN A 182 -13.01 1.73 4.32
C ASN A 182 -12.59 2.88 5.24
N ASP A 183 -12.04 3.95 4.69
CA ASP A 183 -11.61 5.12 5.48
C ASP A 183 -12.76 5.76 6.29
N PRO A 184 -13.98 5.97 5.74
CA PRO A 184 -15.12 6.45 6.52
C PRO A 184 -15.49 5.52 7.68
N PHE A 185 -15.37 4.20 7.49
CA PHE A 185 -15.62 3.23 8.55
C PHE A 185 -14.62 3.40 9.70
N LEU A 186 -13.32 3.48 9.40
CA LEU A 186 -12.29 3.68 10.44
C LEU A 186 -12.51 5.00 11.19
N ARG A 187 -12.83 6.08 10.49
CA ARG A 187 -13.12 7.39 11.09
C ARG A 187 -14.37 7.36 11.98
N GLY A 188 -15.44 6.71 11.51
CA GLY A 188 -16.67 6.50 12.27
C GLY A 188 -16.45 5.62 13.50
N PHE A 189 -15.67 4.55 13.34
CA PHE A 189 -15.36 3.61 14.42
C PHE A 189 -14.67 4.30 15.60
N ILE A 190 -13.67 5.16 15.33
CA ILE A 190 -13.01 5.95 16.37
C ILE A 190 -14.01 6.86 17.11
N ARG A 191 -14.95 7.48 16.40
CA ARG A 191 -16.01 8.28 17.03
C ARG A 191 -16.89 7.43 17.94
N GLU A 192 -17.32 6.26 17.48
CA GLU A 192 -18.14 5.34 18.27
C GLU A 192 -17.42 4.87 19.55
N LEU A 193 -16.09 4.67 19.50
CA LEU A 193 -15.29 4.41 20.70
C LEU A 193 -15.38 5.56 21.71
N ALA A 194 -15.24 6.81 21.25
CA ALA A 194 -15.36 7.98 22.12
C ALA A 194 -16.77 8.12 22.71
N LEU A 195 -17.82 7.88 21.92
CA LEU A 195 -19.20 7.87 22.41
C LEU A 195 -19.41 6.82 23.51
N GLY A 196 -18.79 5.65 23.37
CA GLY A 196 -18.75 4.62 24.41
C GLY A 196 -18.06 5.05 25.71
N LEU A 197 -17.25 6.11 25.69
CA LEU A 197 -16.62 6.73 26.86
C LEU A 197 -17.39 7.95 27.37
N GLY A 198 -18.51 8.31 26.74
CA GLY A 198 -19.29 9.51 27.08
C GLY A 198 -18.62 10.81 26.66
N THR A 199 -17.85 10.80 25.56
CA THR A 199 -17.26 11.99 24.95
C THR A 199 -17.37 11.90 23.42
N THR A 200 -16.78 12.85 22.69
CA THR A 200 -16.64 12.80 21.24
C THR A 200 -15.17 12.71 20.85
N SER A 201 -14.89 12.33 19.61
CA SER A 201 -13.52 12.38 19.09
C SER A 201 -13.50 12.59 17.59
N CYS A 202 -12.41 13.12 17.08
CA CYS A 202 -12.14 13.24 15.66
C CYS A 202 -10.81 12.59 15.30
N THR A 203 -10.78 11.96 14.12
CA THR A 203 -9.54 11.40 13.58
C THR A 203 -8.67 12.53 13.03
N ARG A 204 -7.38 12.52 13.37
CA ARG A 204 -6.39 13.49 12.89
C ARG A 204 -5.45 12.91 11.85
N ARG A 205 -5.06 11.66 12.02
CA ARG A 205 -4.19 10.96 11.08
C ARG A 205 -4.64 9.52 10.94
N LEU A 206 -4.77 9.07 9.71
CA LEU A 206 -5.06 7.68 9.37
C LEU A 206 -3.87 7.16 8.54
N ARG A 207 -3.21 6.10 9.05
CA ARG A 207 -2.07 5.51 8.37
C ARG A 207 -2.19 3.99 8.26
N ARG A 208 -2.16 3.44 7.05
CA ARG A 208 -2.05 2.00 6.79
C ARG A 208 -0.57 1.59 6.89
N HIS A 209 -0.19 0.88 7.95
CA HIS A 209 1.18 0.42 8.13
C HIS A 209 1.49 -0.85 7.35
N ARG A 210 0.48 -1.72 7.19
CA ARG A 210 0.58 -2.99 6.46
C ARG A 210 -0.71 -3.23 5.68
N LEU A 211 -0.56 -3.67 4.44
CA LEU A 211 -1.65 -4.20 3.61
C LEU A 211 -1.40 -5.69 3.44
N GLY A 212 -2.12 -6.54 4.18
CA GLY A 212 -1.93 -7.98 4.14
C GLY A 212 -0.47 -8.42 4.31
N PRO A 213 0.13 -9.09 3.30
CA PRO A 213 1.52 -9.52 3.35
C PRO A 213 2.54 -8.39 3.12
N PHE A 214 2.11 -7.19 2.72
CA PHE A 214 2.96 -6.07 2.35
C PHE A 214 3.08 -5.04 3.48
N GLY A 215 4.27 -4.91 4.05
CA GLY A 215 4.63 -3.84 4.98
C GLY A 215 5.31 -2.64 4.32
N THR A 216 5.87 -1.76 5.15
CA THR A 216 6.59 -0.54 4.71
C THR A 216 7.88 -0.89 3.97
N GLU A 217 8.50 -2.04 4.27
CA GLU A 217 9.69 -2.56 3.61
C GLU A 217 9.49 -2.93 2.13
N HIS A 218 8.24 -3.17 1.72
CA HIS A 218 7.88 -3.45 0.34
C HIS A 218 7.49 -2.18 -0.44
N ALA A 219 7.24 -1.08 0.27
CA ALA A 219 6.71 0.14 -0.33
C ALA A 219 7.83 1.01 -0.90
N LEU A 220 7.61 1.53 -2.11
CA LEU A 220 8.50 2.51 -2.73
C LEU A 220 8.09 3.93 -2.31
N LEU A 221 9.07 4.75 -1.95
CA LEU A 221 8.87 6.19 -1.80
C LEU A 221 8.85 6.87 -3.17
N GLU A 222 8.26 8.06 -3.27
CA GLU A 222 8.18 8.84 -4.52
C GLU A 222 9.57 9.06 -5.16
N LYS A 223 10.60 9.25 -4.33
CA LYS A 223 12.01 9.40 -4.77
C LYS A 223 12.59 8.14 -5.42
N GLN A 224 11.94 6.99 -5.24
CA GLN A 224 12.38 5.69 -5.74
C GLN A 224 11.56 5.25 -6.97
N PHE A 225 10.76 6.15 -7.55
CA PHE A 225 9.95 5.86 -8.75
C PHE A 225 10.81 5.88 -10.02
N HIS A 226 11.81 5.01 -10.05
CA HIS A 226 12.64 4.73 -11.21
C HIS A 226 12.23 3.39 -11.81
N LEU A 227 12.25 3.29 -13.14
CA LEU A 227 11.82 2.08 -13.85
C LEU A 227 12.50 0.81 -13.33
N PRO A 228 13.84 0.77 -13.11
CA PRO A 228 14.47 -0.45 -12.61
C PRO A 228 14.02 -0.86 -11.21
N ILE A 229 13.81 0.12 -10.34
CA ILE A 229 13.34 -0.11 -8.97
C ILE A 229 11.89 -0.60 -8.98
N ILE A 230 11.04 -0.02 -9.83
CA ILE A 230 9.65 -0.47 -10.03
C ILE A 230 9.63 -1.91 -10.53
N LEU A 231 10.45 -2.26 -11.53
CA LEU A 231 10.54 -3.64 -12.03
C LEU A 231 11.00 -4.62 -10.95
N LYS A 232 12.02 -4.25 -10.17
CA LYS A 232 12.47 -5.04 -9.01
C LYS A 232 11.37 -5.24 -7.98
N ASN A 233 10.61 -4.18 -7.69
CA ASN A 233 9.48 -4.22 -6.77
C ASN A 233 8.36 -5.12 -7.27
N ILE A 234 7.98 -5.04 -8.56
CA ILE A 234 6.98 -5.93 -9.17
C ILE A 234 7.38 -7.40 -9.01
N LEU A 235 8.65 -7.75 -9.27
CA LEU A 235 9.16 -9.11 -9.10
C LEU A 235 9.06 -9.59 -7.66
N MET A 236 9.48 -8.75 -6.70
CA MET A 236 9.36 -9.03 -5.27
C MET A 236 7.89 -9.23 -4.85
N CYS A 237 6.99 -8.32 -5.25
CA CYS A 237 5.58 -8.37 -4.92
C CYS A 237 4.91 -9.63 -5.47
N ASN A 238 5.22 -10.03 -6.71
CA ASN A 238 4.71 -11.26 -7.31
C ASN A 238 5.14 -12.51 -6.54
N GLN A 239 6.35 -12.55 -5.96
CA GLN A 239 6.76 -13.65 -5.09
C GLN A 239 5.96 -13.67 -3.79
N VAL A 240 5.77 -12.49 -3.18
CA VAL A 240 5.01 -12.34 -1.94
C VAL A 240 3.58 -12.84 -2.13
N ILE A 241 2.94 -12.48 -3.25
CA ILE A 241 1.57 -12.92 -3.62
C ILE A 241 1.54 -14.44 -3.82
N LYS A 242 2.48 -15.01 -4.58
CA LYS A 242 2.56 -16.46 -4.79
C LYS A 242 2.69 -17.23 -3.47
N LYS A 243 3.47 -16.71 -2.52
CA LYS A 243 3.60 -17.29 -1.17
C LYS A 243 2.30 -17.17 -0.38
N SER A 244 1.63 -16.00 -0.41
CA SER A 244 0.40 -15.76 0.38
C SER A 244 -0.84 -16.48 -0.17
N CYS A 245 -0.92 -16.77 -1.46
CA CYS A 245 -2.03 -17.56 -2.05
C CYS A 245 -2.13 -18.98 -1.47
N THR A 246 -1.11 -19.48 -0.77
CA THR A 246 -1.12 -20.80 -0.12
C THR A 246 -1.73 -20.80 1.28
N ASP A 247 -2.04 -19.62 1.83
CA ASP A 247 -2.71 -19.52 3.12
C ASP A 247 -4.21 -19.75 2.94
N GLY A 248 -4.72 -20.85 3.52
CA GLY A 248 -6.15 -21.15 3.56
C GLY A 248 -6.98 -20.11 4.36
N PRO A 249 -8.22 -20.44 4.78
CA PRO A 249 -9.17 -19.47 5.38
C PRO A 249 -8.76 -18.91 6.76
N ILE A 250 -7.54 -19.20 7.21
CA ILE A 250 -7.03 -18.91 8.54
C ILE A 250 -5.86 -17.93 8.43
N VAL A 251 -5.85 -16.97 9.34
CA VAL A 251 -4.78 -16.00 9.49
C VAL A 251 -3.62 -16.63 10.26
N LYS A 252 -2.44 -16.76 9.63
CA LYS A 252 -1.21 -17.18 10.31
C LYS A 252 -0.33 -15.96 10.64
N PRO A 253 0.31 -15.88 11.82
CA PRO A 253 1.38 -14.93 12.06
C PRO A 253 2.62 -15.31 11.22
N ARG A 254 3.25 -14.33 10.58
CA ARG A 254 4.37 -14.56 9.64
C ARG A 254 5.73 -14.45 10.35
N ASN A 255 6.58 -15.47 10.20
CA ASN A 255 8.02 -15.42 10.50
C ASN A 255 8.80 -15.19 9.19
N GLN A 256 9.83 -14.35 9.22
CA GLN A 256 10.63 -13.92 8.05
C GLN A 256 11.72 -14.93 7.68
N GLU A 257 11.82 -15.33 6.41
CA GLU A 257 13.07 -15.81 5.77
C GLU A 257 13.07 -15.51 4.25
N ASP A 258 14.04 -14.70 3.78
CA ASP A 258 14.18 -14.24 2.39
C ASP A 258 15.50 -14.71 1.75
N MET A 259 15.54 -15.94 1.22
CA MET A 259 16.70 -16.48 0.48
C MET A 259 16.49 -16.49 -1.05
N GLU A 260 15.24 -16.50 -1.52
CA GLU A 260 14.89 -16.65 -2.95
C GLU A 260 14.95 -15.36 -3.78
N MET A 261 14.95 -14.20 -3.12
CA MET A 261 14.88 -12.88 -3.77
C MET A 261 16.16 -12.57 -4.56
N ASN A 262 17.33 -12.96 -4.06
CA ASN A 262 18.63 -12.64 -4.68
C ASN A 262 18.86 -13.35 -6.02
N ALA A 263 18.24 -14.53 -6.23
CA ALA A 263 18.43 -15.29 -7.47
C ALA A 263 17.76 -14.61 -8.68
N LEU A 264 16.55 -14.07 -8.50
CA LEU A 264 15.77 -13.44 -9.56
C LEU A 264 16.27 -12.03 -9.92
N ILE A 265 16.75 -11.26 -8.94
CA ILE A 265 17.34 -9.94 -9.21
C ILE A 265 18.58 -10.09 -10.11
N SER A 266 19.37 -11.14 -9.91
CA SER A 266 20.52 -11.45 -10.77
C SER A 266 20.14 -11.86 -12.19
N GLN A 267 19.02 -12.59 -12.36
CA GLN A 267 18.54 -13.04 -13.66
C GLN A 267 18.17 -11.87 -14.58
N TYR A 268 17.60 -10.80 -14.03
CA TYR A 268 17.24 -9.59 -14.78
C TYR A 268 18.36 -8.55 -14.84
N GLY A 269 19.54 -8.83 -14.29
CA GLY A 269 20.68 -7.90 -14.28
C GLY A 269 20.44 -6.63 -13.45
N LEU A 270 19.43 -6.64 -12.57
CA LEU A 270 19.04 -5.50 -11.73
C LEU A 270 20.02 -5.27 -10.56
N ASP A 271 20.95 -6.20 -10.32
CA ASP A 271 22.02 -6.08 -9.32
C ASP A 271 23.11 -5.07 -9.71
N LYS A 272 23.20 -4.72 -11.00
CA LYS A 272 24.26 -3.86 -11.55
C LYS A 272 23.86 -2.39 -11.66
N ILE A 273 22.64 -2.06 -11.27
CA ILE A 273 22.12 -0.70 -11.34
C ILE A 273 22.49 -0.08 -10.01
N GLU A 274 23.60 0.66 -9.99
CA GLU A 274 23.95 1.51 -8.86
C GLU A 274 22.82 2.54 -8.67
N ASP A 275 22.50 2.89 -7.42
CA ASP A 275 21.56 3.95 -7.05
C ASP A 275 22.10 5.35 -7.44
N GLU A 276 22.76 5.47 -8.61
CA GLU A 276 23.02 6.77 -9.20
C GLU A 276 21.67 7.38 -9.59
N GLU A 277 21.53 8.69 -9.38
CA GLU A 277 20.39 9.49 -9.84
C GLU A 277 20.41 9.55 -11.39
N GLU A 278 20.24 8.41 -12.05
CA GLU A 278 20.04 8.34 -13.48
C GLU A 278 18.64 8.89 -13.74
N ASP A 279 18.60 10.11 -14.28
CA ASP A 279 17.39 10.73 -14.79
C ASP A 279 16.91 9.91 -15.99
N CYS A 280 16.18 8.82 -15.73
CA CYS A 280 15.66 7.91 -16.76
C CYS A 280 14.67 8.62 -17.73
N LEU A 281 14.32 9.89 -17.46
CA LEU A 281 13.53 10.75 -18.33
C LEU A 281 14.41 11.63 -19.24
N ARG A 282 15.71 11.77 -18.95
CA ARG A 282 16.67 12.36 -19.89
C ARG A 282 16.93 11.40 -21.02
N ILE A 283 16.20 11.62 -22.11
CA ILE A 283 16.58 11.09 -23.41
C ILE A 283 17.99 11.63 -23.72
N PRO A 284 18.97 10.80 -24.13
CA PRO A 284 20.39 11.18 -24.31
C PRO A 284 20.66 12.16 -25.46
N TRP A 285 19.63 12.85 -25.96
CA TRP A 285 19.78 13.93 -26.91
C TRP A 285 20.38 15.13 -26.18
N GLY A 286 21.68 15.32 -26.34
CA GLY A 286 22.42 16.48 -25.85
C GLY A 286 21.74 17.77 -26.29
N ARG A 287 20.92 18.33 -25.40
CA ARG A 287 20.47 19.71 -25.50
C ARG A 287 21.48 20.55 -24.74
N GLU A 288 22.51 21.00 -25.45
CA GLU A 288 23.14 22.26 -25.09
C GLU A 288 22.08 23.35 -25.29
N TYR A 289 21.26 23.57 -24.26
CA TYR A 289 20.47 24.79 -24.20
C TYR A 289 21.47 25.92 -24.00
N THR A 290 21.77 26.67 -25.06
CA THR A 290 22.32 28.02 -24.89
C THR A 290 21.32 28.78 -24.01
N THR A 291 21.74 29.08 -22.79
CA THR A 291 21.02 30.00 -21.93
C THR A 291 20.96 31.32 -22.69
N VAL A 292 19.79 31.62 -23.26
CA VAL A 292 19.53 32.94 -23.81
C VAL A 292 19.54 33.87 -22.62
N ASN A 293 20.69 34.49 -22.38
CA ASN A 293 20.83 35.56 -21.41
C ASN A 293 19.75 36.59 -21.74
N LYS A 294 18.77 36.73 -20.85
CA LYS A 294 17.80 37.82 -20.91
C LYS A 294 18.60 39.11 -20.77
N THR A 295 18.89 39.76 -21.89
CA THR A 295 19.37 41.12 -21.93
C THR A 295 18.22 42.03 -21.50
N SER A 296 18.41 42.65 -20.33
CA SER A 296 17.92 43.96 -19.87
C SER A 296 16.51 44.39 -20.27
#